data_AF-A0A975CFH1-F1
#
_entry.id   AF-A0A975CFH1-F1
#
_cell.length_a   1.000
_cell.length_b   1.000
_cell.length_c   1.000
_cell.angle_alpha   90.00
_cell.angle_beta   90.00
_cell.angle_gamma   90.00
#
_symmetry.space_group_name_H-M   'P 1'
#
loop_
_entity.id
_entity.type
_entity.pdbx_description
1 polymer ?
#
loop_
_entity_poly.entity_id
_entity_poly.type
_entity_poly.pdbx_seq_one_letter_code
_entity_poly.pdbx_strand_id
1 'polypeptide(L)'
;MSKRQARGWLVSLLFLLLVGACTKESAPPEKDTQPTDEQQNEQKKEKVNDFEAAVTKKNTELESSPLDLTSYAEEVGATLAEPTHTNFAVSEYVTIEGTVEQHEQLQEHYVWIKIQFLGDSITDTYQEFFAPIKDGKFKQEAVLFNGEGEYRVTVLLPSTTRSNYYYDLAKFKVFNVNPTVQRDMTFTPFAQEAGLKIHDPDSGYVKANKVFTLTGTIDPMNEEKNLLMLELTKDDQTWKHMLPIKNGEFSYDVPLFYGKGIHKLKVYVPDKEKNNYYQDGTILYIDNESDLVTEPIIYTTTYDERGVQLISPAYGGEETDLTYRIKGSIDKEAPLAKETTHLYITTKKEGEEALAVIPVINYQFDDKFYLRFGPGTYEVTVSVPKIKEKNSAKFYYYNVAQFSVTNTAKDQRDILPSRGVQSDSPKIISIANELMTDTMTEREKAKAVYEYTAKSISYDVDKMKNSEFEWDDSALKVLELQTGICQDYTYLAIALLRAGGMEARYVAGTAGAGFNYSRHAWVEVKVDGEWLTMDPTWGAGYIEKDKFVAHYTEDYFEPNEEAFNTHTRHGVEY
;
A
#
# COMPACT_ATOMS: atom_id res chain seq x y z
N MET A 1 -50.15 52.51 -9.89
CA MET A 1 -50.80 53.15 -11.05
C MET A 1 -50.29 52.48 -12.32
N SER A 2 -51.20 52.14 -13.27
CA SER A 2 -50.97 51.77 -14.69
C SER A 2 -50.16 50.47 -14.99
N LYS A 3 -50.73 49.30 -15.32
CA LYS A 3 -51.47 48.80 -16.52
C LYS A 3 -50.71 48.77 -17.87
N ARG A 4 -50.51 47.53 -18.38
CA ARG A 4 -50.69 46.97 -19.76
C ARG A 4 -49.47 46.13 -20.22
N GLN A 5 -49.52 44.80 -20.42
CA GLN A 5 -50.28 43.89 -21.32
C GLN A 5 -49.62 43.61 -22.69
N ALA A 6 -49.21 42.36 -22.91
CA ALA A 6 -49.39 41.51 -24.11
C ALA A 6 -48.72 40.14 -23.82
N ARG A 7 -49.36 39.00 -23.51
CA ARG A 7 -50.35 38.11 -24.18
C ARG A 7 -49.88 37.43 -25.49
N GLY A 8 -49.63 36.11 -25.37
CA GLY A 8 -49.82 35.07 -26.39
C GLY A 8 -50.18 33.74 -25.68
N TRP A 9 -51.40 33.25 -25.93
CA TRP A 9 -52.04 32.01 -25.41
C TRP A 9 -51.77 30.83 -26.36
N LEU A 10 -51.91 29.53 -26.02
CA LEU A 10 -53.10 28.68 -25.71
C LEU A 10 -52.54 27.25 -25.41
N VAL A 11 -53.11 26.28 -24.67
CA VAL A 11 -54.47 26.06 -24.14
C VAL A 11 -54.51 24.88 -23.14
N SER A 12 -55.47 24.99 -22.20
CA SER A 12 -56.20 23.95 -21.44
C SER A 12 -55.47 22.96 -20.51
N LEU A 13 -56.08 22.47 -19.42
CA LEU A 13 -57.50 22.41 -19.04
C LEU A 13 -57.62 22.40 -17.50
N LEU A 14 -58.63 23.10 -16.97
CA LEU A 14 -59.11 23.05 -15.58
C LEU A 14 -59.44 21.62 -15.15
N PHE A 15 -59.32 21.27 -13.86
CA PHE A 15 -60.47 20.79 -13.08
C PHE A 15 -60.24 20.78 -11.57
N LEU A 16 -61.30 21.15 -10.84
CA LEU A 16 -61.44 21.32 -9.41
C LEU A 16 -61.53 19.99 -8.64
N LEU A 17 -61.08 20.06 -7.39
CA LEU A 17 -61.34 19.18 -6.25
C LEU A 17 -62.84 18.98 -5.95
N LEU A 18 -63.29 17.74 -5.66
CA LEU A 18 -63.51 17.16 -4.32
C LEU A 18 -64.66 16.13 -4.25
N VAL A 19 -64.36 15.02 -3.56
CA VAL A 19 -65.23 13.99 -2.90
C VAL A 19 -65.88 12.89 -3.75
N GLY A 20 -65.52 11.63 -3.42
CA GLY A 20 -66.54 10.60 -3.17
C GLY A 20 -66.38 9.25 -3.88
N ALA A 21 -65.98 8.24 -3.10
CA ALA A 21 -66.31 6.81 -3.18
C ALA A 21 -65.63 5.89 -4.22
N CYS A 22 -64.85 4.97 -3.63
CA CYS A 22 -64.74 3.52 -3.87
C CYS A 22 -64.25 2.92 -5.20
N THR A 23 -63.36 1.95 -4.99
CA THR A 23 -63.02 0.76 -5.79
C THR A 23 -62.04 0.93 -6.96
N LYS A 24 -60.80 0.50 -6.73
CA LYS A 24 -60.00 -0.26 -7.71
C LYS A 24 -59.07 -1.22 -6.98
N GLU A 25 -59.01 -2.42 -7.53
CA GLU A 25 -58.36 -3.62 -7.04
C GLU A 25 -56.90 -3.41 -6.66
N SER A 26 -56.53 -3.88 -5.47
CA SER A 26 -55.16 -4.19 -5.10
C SER A 26 -54.75 -5.51 -5.78
N ALA A 27 -53.78 -5.46 -6.67
CA ALA A 27 -53.06 -6.65 -7.12
C ALA A 27 -52.40 -7.33 -5.90
N PRO A 28 -52.35 -8.68 -5.83
CA PRO A 28 -51.78 -9.36 -4.68
C PRO A 28 -50.26 -9.18 -4.65
N PRO A 29 -49.64 -9.21 -3.46
CA PRO A 29 -48.19 -9.11 -3.34
C PRO A 29 -47.54 -10.36 -3.92
N GLU A 30 -46.55 -10.19 -4.80
CA GLU A 30 -45.61 -11.24 -5.16
C GLU A 30 -44.95 -11.73 -3.88
N LYS A 31 -45.27 -12.97 -3.50
CA LYS A 31 -44.55 -13.70 -2.47
C LYS A 31 -43.18 -14.01 -3.05
N ASP A 32 -42.16 -13.33 -2.55
CA ASP A 32 -40.77 -13.73 -2.67
C ASP A 32 -40.59 -15.00 -1.80
N THR A 33 -40.97 -16.15 -2.35
CA THR A 33 -40.71 -17.44 -1.71
C THR A 33 -39.25 -17.80 -1.96
N GLN A 34 -38.39 -17.54 -0.97
CA GLN A 34 -37.15 -18.30 -0.87
C GLN A 34 -37.52 -19.79 -0.78
N PRO A 35 -36.90 -20.66 -1.60
CA PRO A 35 -37.21 -22.09 -1.60
C PRO A 35 -36.91 -22.66 -0.22
N THR A 36 -37.87 -23.40 0.33
CA THR A 36 -37.73 -24.12 1.60
C THR A 36 -36.59 -25.14 1.51
N ASP A 37 -36.03 -25.55 2.65
CA ASP A 37 -34.95 -26.57 2.71
C ASP A 37 -35.29 -27.88 1.98
N GLU A 38 -36.59 -28.21 1.84
CA GLU A 38 -37.06 -29.34 1.02
C GLU A 38 -36.96 -29.07 -0.48
N GLN A 39 -37.27 -27.87 -0.97
CA GLN A 39 -37.18 -27.51 -2.39
C GLN A 39 -35.72 -27.32 -2.84
N GLN A 40 -34.85 -26.83 -1.97
CA GLN A 40 -33.40 -26.81 -2.22
C GLN A 40 -32.81 -28.23 -2.26
N ASN A 41 -33.28 -29.14 -1.39
CA ASN A 41 -32.88 -30.54 -1.41
C ASN A 41 -33.42 -31.30 -2.64
N GLU A 42 -34.63 -31.00 -3.11
CA GLU A 42 -35.17 -31.59 -4.35
C GLU A 42 -34.42 -31.08 -5.60
N GLN A 43 -34.13 -29.77 -5.71
CA GLN A 43 -33.32 -29.22 -6.80
C GLN A 43 -31.88 -29.74 -6.79
N LYS A 44 -31.28 -29.95 -5.61
CA LYS A 44 -29.95 -30.55 -5.47
C LYS A 44 -29.98 -32.02 -5.88
N LYS A 45 -31.03 -32.78 -5.54
CA LYS A 45 -31.24 -34.16 -6.00
C LYS A 45 -31.49 -34.28 -7.51
N GLU A 46 -32.26 -33.37 -8.11
CA GLU A 46 -32.47 -33.31 -9.56
C GLU A 46 -31.17 -33.03 -10.32
N LYS A 47 -30.36 -32.07 -9.86
CA LYS A 47 -29.04 -31.77 -10.46
C LYS A 47 -28.03 -32.92 -10.32
N VAL A 48 -28.00 -33.60 -9.16
CA VAL A 48 -27.14 -34.78 -8.95
C VAL A 48 -27.52 -35.93 -9.90
N ASN A 49 -28.82 -36.15 -10.12
CA ASN A 49 -29.32 -37.20 -11.01
C ASN A 49 -29.01 -36.94 -12.50
N ASP A 50 -28.99 -35.67 -12.93
CA ASP A 50 -28.62 -35.29 -14.30
C ASP A 50 -27.14 -35.58 -14.61
N PHE A 51 -26.23 -35.34 -13.64
CA PHE A 51 -24.81 -35.64 -13.81
C PHE A 51 -24.50 -37.15 -13.81
N GLU A 52 -25.21 -37.96 -13.02
CA GLU A 52 -25.05 -39.43 -13.05
C GLU A 52 -25.38 -40.01 -14.43
N ALA A 53 -26.46 -39.52 -15.05
CA ALA A 53 -26.82 -39.90 -16.41
C ALA A 53 -25.77 -39.45 -17.43
N ALA A 54 -25.24 -38.22 -17.29
CA ALA A 54 -24.19 -37.69 -18.14
C ALA A 54 -22.87 -38.47 -18.02
N VAL A 55 -22.46 -38.84 -16.81
CA VAL A 55 -21.29 -39.71 -16.54
C VAL A 55 -21.47 -41.06 -17.21
N THR A 56 -22.63 -41.70 -17.01
CA THR A 56 -22.93 -43.00 -17.60
C THR A 56 -22.84 -42.95 -19.12
N LYS A 57 -23.47 -41.95 -19.74
CA LYS A 57 -23.39 -41.73 -21.18
C LYS A 57 -21.95 -41.53 -21.64
N LYS A 58 -21.20 -40.65 -20.98
CA LYS A 58 -19.82 -40.35 -21.37
C LYS A 58 -18.92 -41.58 -21.26
N ASN A 59 -19.08 -42.41 -20.23
CA ASN A 59 -18.35 -43.66 -20.07
C ASN A 59 -18.65 -44.67 -21.18
N THR A 60 -19.84 -44.68 -21.79
CA THR A 60 -20.11 -45.53 -22.97
C THR A 60 -19.43 -45.05 -24.25
N GLU A 61 -19.02 -43.79 -24.32
CA GLU A 61 -18.35 -43.17 -25.48
C GLU A 61 -16.82 -43.25 -25.39
N LEU A 62 -16.28 -43.44 -24.18
CA LEU A 62 -14.83 -43.46 -23.94
C LEU A 62 -14.24 -44.85 -24.22
N GLU A 63 -13.22 -44.90 -25.08
CA GLU A 63 -12.37 -46.08 -25.17
C GLU A 63 -11.50 -46.19 -23.91
N SER A 64 -11.58 -47.32 -23.21
CA SER A 64 -10.90 -47.51 -21.93
C SER A 64 -10.34 -48.92 -21.81
N SER A 65 -9.18 -49.04 -21.17
CA SER A 65 -8.51 -50.31 -20.87
C SER A 65 -8.26 -50.42 -19.37
N PRO A 66 -7.97 -51.63 -18.85
CA PRO A 66 -7.45 -51.76 -17.49
C PRO A 66 -6.23 -50.86 -17.27
N LEU A 67 -6.11 -50.32 -16.06
CA LEU A 67 -4.97 -49.49 -15.67
C LEU A 67 -3.75 -50.34 -15.36
N ASP A 68 -2.71 -50.19 -16.17
CA ASP A 68 -1.40 -50.80 -15.91
C ASP A 68 -0.58 -49.93 -14.97
N LEU A 69 0.03 -50.57 -13.97
CA LEU A 69 0.98 -49.93 -13.07
C LEU A 69 2.40 -50.03 -13.62
N THR A 70 3.27 -49.10 -13.22
CA THR A 70 4.67 -49.14 -13.63
C THR A 70 5.46 -50.26 -12.95
N SER A 71 6.65 -50.58 -13.47
CA SER A 71 7.55 -51.56 -12.85
C SER A 71 7.95 -51.20 -11.41
N TYR A 72 7.93 -49.90 -11.07
CA TYR A 72 8.21 -49.46 -9.71
C TYR A 72 7.10 -49.89 -8.73
N ALA A 73 5.84 -49.95 -9.21
CA ALA A 73 4.74 -50.44 -8.41
C ALA A 73 4.95 -51.89 -7.96
N GLU A 74 5.42 -52.76 -8.87
CA GLU A 74 5.76 -54.14 -8.56
C GLU A 74 6.91 -54.23 -7.55
N GLU A 75 7.94 -53.38 -7.70
CA GLU A 75 9.11 -53.33 -6.82
C GLU A 75 8.72 -53.06 -5.36
N VAL A 76 7.82 -52.11 -5.12
CA VAL A 76 7.42 -51.70 -3.76
C VAL A 76 6.12 -52.37 -3.27
N GLY A 77 5.53 -53.26 -4.06
CA GLY A 77 4.24 -53.89 -3.76
C GLY A 77 3.09 -52.89 -3.68
N ALA A 78 3.04 -51.93 -4.61
CA ALA A 78 1.97 -50.96 -4.70
C ALA A 78 0.78 -51.48 -5.52
N THR A 79 -0.44 -51.15 -5.07
CA THR A 79 -1.68 -51.42 -5.77
C THR A 79 -2.54 -50.17 -5.86
N LEU A 80 -3.47 -50.15 -6.81
CA LEU A 80 -4.39 -49.05 -7.04
C LEU A 80 -5.80 -49.64 -7.16
N ALA A 81 -6.62 -49.41 -6.14
CA ALA A 81 -7.99 -49.90 -6.06
C ALA A 81 -8.94 -49.01 -6.87
N GLU A 82 -8.72 -47.70 -6.86
CA GLU A 82 -9.44 -46.74 -7.70
C GLU A 82 -8.49 -45.65 -8.23
N PRO A 83 -8.50 -45.33 -9.54
CA PRO A 83 -9.33 -45.96 -10.57
C PRO A 83 -8.75 -47.28 -11.09
N THR A 84 -9.63 -48.11 -11.65
CA THR A 84 -9.27 -49.41 -12.25
C THR A 84 -9.00 -49.33 -13.77
N HIS A 85 -9.23 -48.16 -14.39
CA HIS A 85 -9.28 -47.98 -15.84
C HIS A 85 -8.50 -46.73 -16.29
N THR A 86 -8.01 -46.74 -17.53
CA THR A 86 -7.18 -45.66 -18.10
C THR A 86 -7.96 -44.42 -18.52
N ASN A 87 -9.23 -44.57 -18.90
CA ASN A 87 -10.12 -43.46 -19.26
C ASN A 87 -11.51 -43.66 -18.67
N PHE A 88 -12.08 -42.65 -18.03
CA PHE A 88 -13.44 -42.69 -17.48
C PHE A 88 -13.95 -41.27 -17.23
N ALA A 89 -15.24 -41.13 -16.94
CA ALA A 89 -15.89 -39.88 -16.62
C ALA A 89 -16.37 -39.85 -15.16
N VAL A 90 -16.36 -38.66 -14.57
CA VAL A 90 -16.86 -38.34 -13.23
C VAL A 90 -17.62 -37.02 -13.26
N SER A 91 -18.36 -36.69 -12.20
CA SER A 91 -19.16 -35.47 -12.10
C SER A 91 -18.58 -34.41 -11.16
N GLU A 92 -17.53 -34.71 -10.39
CA GLU A 92 -17.04 -33.74 -9.41
C GLU A 92 -15.60 -33.99 -8.98
N TYR A 93 -15.36 -35.18 -8.43
CA TYR A 93 -14.05 -35.60 -7.92
C TYR A 93 -13.61 -36.90 -8.58
N VAL A 94 -12.30 -37.08 -8.62
CA VAL A 94 -11.67 -38.36 -8.93
C VAL A 94 -11.14 -38.96 -7.63
N THR A 95 -11.44 -40.24 -7.40
CA THR A 95 -10.90 -40.98 -6.25
C THR A 95 -9.62 -41.69 -6.66
N ILE A 96 -8.56 -41.49 -5.89
CA ILE A 96 -7.29 -42.21 -6.00
C ILE A 96 -7.10 -42.96 -4.69
N GLU A 97 -7.22 -44.28 -4.72
CA GLU A 97 -7.11 -45.15 -3.54
C GLU A 97 -6.21 -46.34 -3.84
N GLY A 98 -5.32 -46.67 -2.92
CA GLY A 98 -4.39 -47.78 -3.11
C GLY A 98 -3.61 -48.15 -1.86
N THR A 99 -2.69 -49.10 -2.04
CA THR A 99 -1.82 -49.61 -0.97
C THR A 99 -0.37 -49.66 -1.42
N VAL A 100 0.56 -49.67 -0.48
CA VAL A 100 1.99 -49.91 -0.69
C VAL A 100 2.49 -50.83 0.41
N GLU A 101 2.90 -52.05 0.06
CA GLU A 101 3.39 -53.02 1.05
C GLU A 101 4.68 -52.53 1.72
N GLN A 102 5.64 -52.06 0.92
CA GLN A 102 6.95 -51.57 1.41
C GLN A 102 6.93 -50.11 1.89
N HIS A 103 5.78 -49.62 2.36
CA HIS A 103 5.61 -48.22 2.78
C HIS A 103 6.61 -47.74 3.84
N GLU A 104 7.07 -48.62 4.73
CA GLU A 104 8.07 -48.29 5.76
C GLU A 104 9.46 -47.94 5.17
N GLN A 105 9.73 -48.35 3.93
CA GLN A 105 11.01 -48.10 3.24
C GLN A 105 10.99 -46.79 2.43
N LEU A 106 9.82 -46.18 2.26
CA LEU A 106 9.67 -44.93 1.50
C LEU A 106 10.36 -43.78 2.21
N GLN A 107 11.06 -42.95 1.44
CA GLN A 107 11.76 -41.77 1.97
C GLN A 107 10.82 -40.60 2.29
N GLU A 108 9.62 -40.59 1.71
CA GLU A 108 8.57 -39.61 1.98
C GLU A 108 7.29 -40.34 2.39
N HIS A 109 6.39 -39.63 3.07
CA HIS A 109 5.16 -40.20 3.64
C HIS A 109 3.89 -39.83 2.87
N TYR A 110 4.02 -39.33 1.64
CA TYR A 110 2.89 -38.85 0.83
C TYR A 110 2.93 -39.43 -0.58
N VAL A 111 1.76 -39.75 -1.11
CA VAL A 111 1.57 -39.99 -2.55
C VAL A 111 1.39 -38.64 -3.24
N TRP A 112 2.17 -38.39 -4.28
CA TRP A 112 2.06 -37.15 -5.05
C TRP A 112 1.14 -37.36 -6.24
N ILE A 113 0.03 -36.64 -6.29
CA ILE A 113 -0.97 -36.74 -7.35
C ILE A 113 -0.98 -35.43 -8.11
N LYS A 114 -0.69 -35.49 -9.41
CA LYS A 114 -0.72 -34.35 -10.33
C LYS A 114 -1.94 -34.45 -11.22
N ILE A 115 -2.81 -33.45 -11.15
CA ILE A 115 -3.99 -33.34 -12.01
C ILE A 115 -3.77 -32.18 -12.97
N GLN A 116 -3.76 -32.47 -14.27
CA GLN A 116 -3.59 -31.50 -15.33
C GLN A 116 -4.91 -31.35 -16.11
N PHE A 117 -5.47 -30.14 -16.20
CA PHE A 117 -6.56 -29.85 -17.12
C PHE A 117 -6.00 -29.71 -18.55
N LEU A 118 -6.64 -30.37 -19.53
CA LEU A 118 -6.18 -30.40 -20.92
C LEU A 118 -6.87 -29.36 -21.82
N GLY A 119 -7.78 -28.55 -21.28
CA GLY A 119 -8.43 -27.44 -21.98
C GLY A 119 -7.85 -26.07 -21.61
N ASP A 120 -8.52 -25.01 -22.07
CA ASP A 120 -8.19 -23.63 -21.75
C ASP A 120 -8.59 -23.28 -20.31
N SER A 121 -7.64 -22.78 -19.52
CA SER A 121 -7.82 -22.49 -18.10
C SER A 121 -7.65 -21.00 -17.82
N ILE A 122 -8.50 -20.45 -16.96
CA ILE A 122 -8.33 -19.09 -16.41
C ILE A 122 -7.37 -19.04 -15.21
N THR A 123 -7.01 -20.20 -14.66
CA THR A 123 -6.01 -20.38 -13.59
C THR A 123 -4.87 -21.30 -14.07
N ASP A 124 -4.02 -21.81 -13.17
CA ASP A 124 -3.01 -22.81 -13.55
C ASP A 124 -3.68 -24.09 -14.08
N THR A 125 -3.07 -24.68 -15.11
CA THR A 125 -3.53 -25.95 -15.71
C THR A 125 -3.18 -27.17 -14.88
N TYR A 126 -2.49 -27.01 -13.74
CA TYR A 126 -2.14 -28.08 -12.82
C TYR A 126 -2.70 -27.81 -11.43
N GLN A 127 -3.07 -28.89 -10.75
CA GLN A 127 -3.26 -28.93 -9.31
C GLN A 127 -2.58 -30.17 -8.75
N GLU A 128 -1.91 -30.02 -7.62
CA GLU A 128 -1.16 -31.09 -6.97
C GLU A 128 -1.74 -31.39 -5.59
N PHE A 129 -1.82 -32.68 -5.29
CA PHE A 129 -2.26 -33.21 -4.01
C PHE A 129 -1.16 -34.10 -3.43
N PHE A 130 -1.02 -34.07 -2.10
CA PHE A 130 -0.07 -34.89 -1.36
C PHE A 130 -0.85 -35.71 -0.34
N ALA A 131 -1.26 -36.92 -0.74
CA ALA A 131 -2.11 -37.79 0.05
C ALA A 131 -1.27 -38.57 1.07
N PRO A 132 -1.52 -38.47 2.39
CA PRO A 132 -0.74 -39.19 3.38
C PRO A 132 -0.82 -40.70 3.22
N ILE A 133 0.32 -41.39 3.35
CA ILE A 133 0.39 -42.85 3.42
C ILE A 133 0.33 -43.24 4.90
N LYS A 134 -0.76 -43.89 5.30
CA LYS A 134 -0.99 -44.35 6.68
C LYS A 134 -1.15 -45.85 6.69
N ASP A 135 -0.27 -46.54 7.42
CA ASP A 135 -0.25 -48.02 7.51
C ASP A 135 -0.28 -48.69 6.12
N GLY A 136 0.51 -48.14 5.20
CA GLY A 136 0.60 -48.61 3.82
C GLY A 136 -0.62 -48.32 2.95
N LYS A 137 -1.57 -47.50 3.39
CA LYS A 137 -2.77 -47.12 2.63
C LYS A 137 -2.78 -45.64 2.32
N PHE A 138 -3.32 -45.28 1.16
CA PHE A 138 -3.56 -43.89 0.79
C PHE A 138 -4.92 -43.76 0.10
N LYS A 139 -5.58 -42.63 0.33
CA LYS A 139 -6.81 -42.25 -0.36
C LYS A 139 -6.83 -40.74 -0.55
N GLN A 140 -7.20 -40.30 -1.75
CA GLN A 140 -7.47 -38.91 -2.08
C GLN A 140 -8.72 -38.82 -2.93
N GLU A 141 -9.68 -38.01 -2.51
CA GLU A 141 -10.75 -37.51 -3.37
C GLU A 141 -10.31 -36.12 -3.84
N ALA A 142 -10.09 -35.96 -5.14
CA ALA A 142 -9.55 -34.73 -5.71
C ALA A 142 -10.57 -34.08 -6.64
N VAL A 143 -10.96 -32.86 -6.32
CA VAL A 143 -11.87 -32.07 -7.15
C VAL A 143 -11.23 -31.70 -8.48
N LEU A 144 -11.99 -31.84 -9.57
CA LEU A 144 -11.53 -31.47 -10.91
C LEU A 144 -11.76 -29.97 -11.17
N PHE A 145 -10.66 -29.22 -11.13
CA PHE A 145 -10.72 -27.82 -10.70
C PHE A 145 -11.17 -26.76 -11.71
N ASN A 146 -11.28 -27.12 -12.98
CA ASN A 146 -11.61 -26.21 -14.09
C ASN A 146 -12.97 -26.54 -14.73
N GLY A 147 -13.85 -27.24 -14.02
CA GLY A 147 -15.16 -27.63 -14.54
C GLY A 147 -15.07 -28.72 -15.61
N GLU A 148 -15.96 -28.64 -16.61
CA GLU A 148 -16.17 -29.69 -17.60
C GLU A 148 -14.96 -29.82 -18.52
N GLY A 149 -14.54 -31.05 -18.79
CA GLY A 149 -13.50 -31.33 -19.76
C GLY A 149 -12.58 -32.48 -19.37
N GLU A 150 -11.52 -32.65 -20.14
CA GLU A 150 -10.58 -33.75 -19.99
C GLU A 150 -9.40 -33.34 -19.09
N TYR A 151 -9.07 -34.22 -18.15
CA TYR A 151 -7.93 -34.09 -17.25
C TYR A 151 -7.01 -35.28 -17.41
N ARG A 152 -5.71 -35.06 -17.21
CA ARG A 152 -4.70 -36.10 -17.05
C ARG A 152 -4.30 -36.17 -15.59
N VAL A 153 -4.37 -37.36 -15.01
CA VAL A 153 -3.92 -37.61 -13.64
C VAL A 153 -2.65 -38.46 -13.69
N THR A 154 -1.63 -38.04 -12.95
CA THR A 154 -0.41 -38.81 -12.70
C THR A 154 -0.28 -39.05 -11.21
N VAL A 155 -0.25 -40.31 -10.81
CA VAL A 155 -0.01 -40.72 -9.42
C VAL A 155 1.46 -41.11 -9.31
N LEU A 156 2.18 -40.57 -8.34
CA LEU A 156 3.58 -40.86 -8.09
C LEU A 156 3.80 -41.34 -6.66
N LEU A 157 4.69 -42.32 -6.49
CA LEU A 157 5.13 -42.81 -5.19
C LEU A 157 6.55 -42.33 -4.85
N PRO A 158 6.84 -42.08 -3.56
CA PRO A 158 8.18 -41.75 -3.10
C PRO A 158 9.20 -42.83 -3.44
N SER A 159 10.46 -42.45 -3.61
CA SER A 159 11.58 -43.38 -3.70
C SER A 159 11.82 -44.07 -2.36
N THR A 160 12.33 -45.29 -2.40
CA THR A 160 12.86 -46.02 -1.22
C THR A 160 14.31 -45.66 -0.89
N THR A 161 15.02 -44.97 -1.79
CA THR A 161 16.48 -44.73 -1.68
C THR A 161 16.90 -43.26 -1.75
N ARG A 162 16.04 -42.38 -2.28
CA ARG A 162 16.36 -40.95 -2.49
C ARG A 162 15.27 -40.05 -1.92
N SER A 163 15.62 -39.21 -0.94
CA SER A 163 14.73 -38.17 -0.44
C SER A 163 14.35 -37.18 -1.55
N ASN A 164 13.13 -36.65 -1.48
CA ASN A 164 12.54 -35.73 -2.47
C ASN A 164 12.51 -36.27 -3.91
N TYR A 165 12.47 -37.58 -4.10
CA TYR A 165 12.37 -38.20 -5.41
C TYR A 165 11.14 -39.10 -5.49
N TYR A 166 10.44 -39.02 -6.62
CA TYR A 166 9.19 -39.75 -6.86
C TYR A 166 9.25 -40.49 -8.20
N TYR A 167 8.60 -41.65 -8.26
CA TYR A 167 8.43 -42.45 -9.46
C TYR A 167 6.96 -42.52 -9.84
N ASP A 168 6.68 -42.50 -11.15
CA ASP A 168 5.32 -42.69 -11.66
C ASP A 168 4.78 -44.05 -11.20
N LEU A 169 3.59 -44.06 -10.60
CA LEU A 169 2.83 -45.26 -10.27
C LEU A 169 1.84 -45.58 -11.39
N ALA A 170 1.07 -44.58 -11.81
CA ALA A 170 0.05 -44.72 -12.84
C ALA A 170 -0.24 -43.38 -13.53
N LYS A 171 -0.72 -43.46 -14.77
CA LYS A 171 -1.24 -42.32 -15.55
C LYS A 171 -2.54 -42.70 -16.22
N PHE A 172 -3.55 -41.86 -16.05
CA PHE A 172 -4.86 -42.06 -16.64
C PHE A 172 -5.50 -40.72 -16.98
N LYS A 173 -6.61 -40.76 -17.71
CA LYS A 173 -7.40 -39.57 -18.00
C LYS A 173 -8.79 -39.69 -17.40
N VAL A 174 -9.30 -38.56 -16.97
CA VAL A 174 -10.65 -38.45 -16.42
C VAL A 174 -11.37 -37.30 -17.10
N PHE A 175 -12.61 -37.53 -17.53
CA PHE A 175 -13.47 -36.49 -18.09
C PHE A 175 -14.45 -36.01 -17.01
N ASN A 176 -14.40 -34.74 -16.64
CA ASN A 176 -15.41 -34.14 -15.77
C ASN A 176 -16.62 -33.73 -16.63
N VAL A 177 -17.82 -34.18 -16.29
CA VAL A 177 -19.06 -33.75 -16.96
C VAL A 177 -19.69 -32.50 -16.34
N ASN A 178 -19.18 -32.04 -15.19
CA ASN A 178 -19.76 -30.91 -14.48
C ASN A 178 -19.04 -29.60 -14.85
N PRO A 179 -19.77 -28.60 -15.39
CA PRO A 179 -19.18 -27.33 -15.83
C PRO A 179 -18.77 -26.39 -14.69
N THR A 180 -19.09 -26.73 -13.43
CA THR A 180 -18.81 -25.88 -12.27
C THR A 180 -17.30 -25.82 -11.99
N VAL A 181 -16.75 -24.61 -11.99
CA VAL A 181 -15.37 -24.36 -11.56
C VAL A 181 -15.33 -24.29 -10.03
N GLN A 182 -14.51 -25.12 -9.42
CA GLN A 182 -14.28 -25.20 -7.98
C GLN A 182 -12.86 -25.70 -7.75
N ARG A 183 -12.20 -25.36 -6.64
CA ARG A 183 -10.81 -25.75 -6.45
C ARG A 183 -10.55 -26.12 -4.99
N ASP A 184 -10.01 -27.31 -4.77
CA ASP A 184 -9.63 -27.72 -3.42
C ASP A 184 -8.50 -26.86 -2.86
N MET A 185 -8.56 -26.64 -1.55
CA MET A 185 -7.41 -26.18 -0.77
C MET A 185 -6.41 -27.34 -0.67
N THR A 186 -5.23 -27.21 -1.30
CA THR A 186 -4.19 -28.24 -1.25
C THR A 186 -2.99 -27.78 -0.44
N PHE A 187 -2.33 -28.72 0.23
CA PHE A 187 -1.19 -28.46 1.08
C PHE A 187 0.00 -29.31 0.65
N THR A 188 1.16 -28.68 0.52
CA THR A 188 2.42 -29.40 0.32
C THR A 188 2.77 -30.24 1.55
N PRO A 189 3.71 -31.19 1.45
CA PRO A 189 4.22 -31.92 2.62
C PRO A 189 4.73 -30.97 3.70
N PHE A 190 5.41 -29.88 3.32
CA PHE A 190 5.91 -28.87 4.25
C PHE A 190 4.79 -28.18 5.03
N ALA A 191 3.69 -27.81 4.37
CA ALA A 191 2.53 -27.23 5.06
C ALA A 191 1.85 -28.23 5.99
N GLN A 192 1.71 -29.48 5.56
CA GLN A 192 1.09 -30.54 6.38
C GLN A 192 1.93 -30.83 7.64
N GLU A 193 3.26 -30.92 7.49
CA GLU A 193 4.19 -31.11 8.61
C GLU A 193 4.26 -29.90 9.55
N ALA A 194 4.09 -28.69 9.02
CA ALA A 194 3.99 -27.48 9.82
C ALA A 194 2.61 -27.32 10.51
N GLY A 195 1.65 -28.21 10.23
CA GLY A 195 0.30 -28.11 10.78
C GLY A 195 -0.51 -26.92 10.24
N LEU A 196 -0.16 -26.40 9.05
CA LEU A 196 -0.86 -25.28 8.43
C LEU A 196 -2.31 -25.68 8.12
N LYS A 197 -3.25 -24.85 8.56
CA LYS A 197 -4.67 -24.92 8.23
C LYS A 197 -5.17 -23.54 7.84
N ILE A 198 -5.93 -23.48 6.76
CA ILE A 198 -6.68 -22.28 6.40
C ILE A 198 -8.11 -22.46 6.93
N HIS A 199 -8.63 -21.44 7.61
CA HIS A 199 -9.99 -21.42 8.17
C HIS A 199 -10.95 -20.63 7.31
N ASP A 200 -10.47 -19.52 6.76
CA ASP A 200 -11.19 -18.71 5.77
C ASP A 200 -10.16 -18.30 4.71
N PRO A 201 -10.37 -18.67 3.43
CA PRO A 201 -11.54 -19.37 2.88
C PRO A 201 -11.46 -20.90 3.02
N ASP A 202 -12.60 -21.55 2.77
CA ASP A 202 -12.72 -23.03 2.72
C ASP A 202 -12.41 -23.62 1.32
N SER A 203 -12.18 -22.76 0.32
CA SER A 203 -11.91 -23.13 -1.08
C SER A 203 -10.59 -22.52 -1.57
N GLY A 204 -9.89 -23.24 -2.44
CA GLY A 204 -8.71 -22.77 -3.15
C GLY A 204 -9.00 -21.71 -4.23
N TYR A 205 -10.28 -21.50 -4.57
CA TYR A 205 -10.74 -20.44 -5.47
C TYR A 205 -11.87 -19.65 -4.81
N VAL A 206 -11.73 -18.32 -4.75
CA VAL A 206 -12.69 -17.42 -4.11
C VAL A 206 -12.88 -16.13 -4.89
N LYS A 207 -14.01 -15.46 -4.64
CA LYS A 207 -14.28 -14.11 -5.11
C LYS A 207 -14.07 -13.11 -3.98
N ALA A 208 -13.53 -11.95 -4.30
CA ALA A 208 -13.30 -10.87 -3.35
C ALA A 208 -13.44 -9.50 -4.01
N ASN A 209 -13.52 -8.45 -3.20
CA ASN A 209 -13.60 -7.08 -3.70
C ASN A 209 -12.59 -6.21 -2.97
N LYS A 210 -11.51 -5.82 -3.67
CA LYS A 210 -10.36 -5.03 -3.18
C LYS A 210 -9.51 -5.67 -2.09
N VAL A 211 -10.11 -6.43 -1.18
CA VAL A 211 -9.46 -7.06 -0.04
C VAL A 211 -9.99 -8.48 0.11
N PHE A 212 -9.09 -9.38 0.47
CA PHE A 212 -9.37 -10.78 0.78
C PHE A 212 -8.84 -11.11 2.18
N THR A 213 -9.70 -11.57 3.08
CA THR A 213 -9.29 -11.95 4.42
C THR A 213 -8.75 -13.38 4.43
N LEU A 214 -7.54 -13.56 4.94
CA LEU A 214 -6.89 -14.85 5.13
C LEU A 214 -6.79 -15.14 6.63
N THR A 215 -7.40 -16.25 7.08
CA THR A 215 -7.29 -16.71 8.46
C THR A 215 -6.88 -18.17 8.55
N GLY A 216 -6.18 -18.54 9.61
CA GLY A 216 -5.76 -19.90 9.81
C GLY A 216 -4.92 -20.14 11.06
N THR A 217 -4.46 -21.39 11.18
CA THR A 217 -3.59 -21.84 12.25
C THR A 217 -2.36 -22.54 11.70
N ILE A 218 -1.30 -22.57 12.48
CA ILE A 218 -0.09 -23.35 12.24
C ILE A 218 0.40 -23.90 13.59
N ASP A 219 1.05 -25.06 13.59
CA ASP A 219 1.54 -25.63 14.83
C ASP A 219 2.59 -24.69 15.48
N PRO A 220 2.64 -24.60 16.82
CA PRO A 220 3.56 -23.69 17.50
C PRO A 220 5.02 -23.92 17.10
N MET A 221 5.69 -22.85 16.69
CA MET A 221 7.10 -22.85 16.32
C MET A 221 7.95 -22.14 17.39
N ASN A 222 9.28 -22.22 17.26
CA ASN A 222 10.17 -21.43 18.09
C ASN A 222 10.01 -19.92 17.78
N GLU A 223 10.34 -19.05 18.74
CA GLU A 223 10.07 -17.60 18.63
C GLU A 223 10.70 -16.94 17.38
N GLU A 224 11.81 -17.48 16.89
CA GLU A 224 12.50 -16.99 15.68
C GLU A 224 11.78 -17.32 14.36
N LYS A 225 10.79 -18.21 14.35
CA LYS A 225 10.07 -18.68 13.13
C LYS A 225 8.56 -18.38 13.16
N ASN A 226 8.16 -17.35 13.89
CA ASN A 226 6.74 -16.94 14.02
C ASN A 226 6.23 -16.07 12.86
N LEU A 227 6.67 -16.32 11.63
CA LEU A 227 6.23 -15.59 10.44
C LEU A 227 5.80 -16.57 9.33
N LEU A 228 4.72 -16.26 8.62
CA LEU A 228 4.43 -16.78 7.29
C LEU A 228 4.92 -15.78 6.24
N MET A 229 5.25 -16.25 5.04
CA MET A 229 5.45 -15.37 3.89
C MET A 229 4.26 -15.54 2.94
N LEU A 230 3.66 -14.43 2.54
CA LEU A 230 2.65 -14.36 1.50
C LEU A 230 3.31 -13.85 0.21
N GLU A 231 2.94 -14.42 -0.94
CA GLU A 231 3.30 -13.92 -2.26
C GLU A 231 2.01 -13.77 -3.09
N LEU A 232 1.58 -12.53 -3.34
CA LEU A 232 0.45 -12.22 -4.20
C LEU A 232 0.96 -11.88 -5.59
N THR A 233 0.48 -12.57 -6.62
CA THR A 233 0.84 -12.30 -8.01
C THR A 233 -0.39 -12.12 -8.90
N LYS A 234 -0.26 -11.25 -9.90
CA LYS A 234 -1.18 -11.15 -11.03
C LYS A 234 -0.37 -10.63 -12.22
N ASP A 235 -0.48 -11.31 -13.36
CA ASP A 235 0.34 -11.02 -14.54
C ASP A 235 1.84 -11.01 -14.18
N ASP A 236 2.58 -9.94 -14.50
CA ASP A 236 3.99 -9.77 -14.15
C ASP A 236 4.22 -9.09 -12.78
N GLN A 237 3.15 -8.76 -12.05
CA GLN A 237 3.24 -8.06 -10.77
C GLN A 237 3.30 -9.04 -9.60
N THR A 238 4.14 -8.74 -8.61
CA THR A 238 4.35 -9.57 -7.42
C THR A 238 4.51 -8.71 -6.17
N TRP A 239 3.83 -9.09 -5.11
CA TRP A 239 3.97 -8.51 -3.78
C TRP A 239 4.26 -9.60 -2.75
N LYS A 240 5.20 -9.34 -1.83
CA LYS A 240 5.54 -10.25 -0.73
C LYS A 240 5.29 -9.60 0.60
N HIS A 241 4.80 -10.39 1.56
CA HIS A 241 4.50 -9.90 2.90
C HIS A 241 4.84 -10.93 3.97
N MET A 242 5.48 -10.47 5.02
CA MET A 242 5.75 -11.28 6.21
C MET A 242 4.60 -11.12 7.18
N LEU A 243 3.82 -12.18 7.36
CA LEU A 243 2.65 -12.21 8.23
C LEU A 243 3.03 -12.78 9.61
N PRO A 244 3.01 -11.98 10.69
CA PRO A 244 3.27 -12.49 12.03
C PRO A 244 2.19 -13.44 12.52
N ILE A 245 2.63 -14.53 13.14
CA ILE A 245 1.80 -15.53 13.81
C ILE A 245 1.75 -15.20 15.30
N LYS A 246 0.54 -15.15 15.88
CA LYS A 246 0.34 -14.94 17.31
C LYS A 246 -0.35 -16.16 17.92
N ASN A 247 0.32 -16.84 18.84
CA ASN A 247 -0.20 -18.05 19.51
C ASN A 247 -0.63 -19.17 18.54
N GLY A 248 0.09 -19.33 17.42
CA GLY A 248 -0.25 -20.30 16.38
C GLY A 248 -1.40 -19.89 15.45
N GLU A 249 -1.96 -18.68 15.63
CA GLU A 249 -3.04 -18.14 14.80
C GLU A 249 -2.55 -16.96 13.95
N PHE A 250 -3.16 -16.79 12.78
CA PHE A 250 -2.95 -15.64 11.92
C PHE A 250 -4.28 -15.17 11.30
N SER A 251 -4.36 -13.85 11.08
CA SER A 251 -5.48 -13.20 10.40
C SER A 251 -4.92 -11.99 9.67
N TYR A 252 -5.20 -11.87 8.37
CA TYR A 252 -4.69 -10.78 7.58
C TYR A 252 -5.62 -10.43 6.42
N ASP A 253 -5.89 -9.15 6.26
CA ASP A 253 -6.62 -8.60 5.12
C ASP A 253 -5.63 -8.36 3.98
N VAL A 254 -5.60 -9.27 3.01
CA VAL A 254 -4.75 -9.21 1.82
C VAL A 254 -5.33 -8.19 0.83
N PRO A 255 -4.68 -7.03 0.61
CA PRO A 255 -5.07 -6.09 -0.43
C PRO A 255 -4.81 -6.64 -1.85
N LEU A 256 -5.78 -6.49 -2.74
CA LEU A 256 -5.74 -6.96 -4.13
C LEU A 256 -5.33 -5.81 -5.05
N PHE A 257 -4.02 -5.55 -5.08
CA PHE A 257 -3.43 -4.37 -5.70
C PHE A 257 -3.65 -4.24 -7.21
N TYR A 258 -3.82 -5.34 -7.93
CA TYR A 258 -3.57 -5.39 -9.37
C TYR A 258 -4.84 -5.33 -10.24
N GLY A 259 -5.89 -4.69 -9.71
CA GLY A 259 -7.16 -4.47 -10.40
C GLY A 259 -7.99 -5.74 -10.56
N LYS A 260 -8.88 -5.75 -11.55
CA LYS A 260 -9.87 -6.81 -11.72
C LYS A 260 -9.24 -8.11 -12.24
N GLY A 261 -9.75 -9.25 -11.76
CA GLY A 261 -9.39 -10.59 -12.23
C GLY A 261 -8.63 -11.43 -11.21
N ILE A 262 -8.07 -12.55 -11.68
CA ILE A 262 -7.49 -13.59 -10.82
C ILE A 262 -6.12 -13.16 -10.28
N HIS A 263 -6.02 -13.09 -8.96
CA HIS A 263 -4.76 -13.04 -8.23
C HIS A 263 -4.41 -14.42 -7.70
N LYS A 264 -3.14 -14.78 -7.75
CA LYS A 264 -2.60 -15.99 -7.16
C LYS A 264 -1.88 -15.62 -5.87
N LEU A 265 -2.39 -16.10 -4.74
CA LEU A 265 -1.78 -15.95 -3.44
C LEU A 265 -1.11 -17.27 -3.03
N LYS A 266 0.21 -17.27 -2.94
CA LYS A 266 0.94 -18.37 -2.32
C LYS A 266 1.17 -18.07 -0.85
N VAL A 267 0.89 -19.05 0.00
CA VAL A 267 1.22 -19.02 1.43
C VAL A 267 2.40 -19.93 1.65
N TYR A 268 3.47 -19.37 2.20
CA TYR A 268 4.69 -20.10 2.52
C TYR A 268 4.82 -20.33 4.02
N VAL A 269 5.30 -21.51 4.38
CA VAL A 269 5.66 -21.86 5.75
C VAL A 269 7.17 -21.74 5.96
N PRO A 270 7.65 -21.38 7.16
CA PRO A 270 9.08 -21.30 7.43
C PRO A 270 9.73 -22.68 7.35
N ASP A 271 10.96 -22.72 6.82
CA ASP A 271 11.75 -23.94 6.70
C ASP A 271 12.19 -24.44 8.09
N LYS A 272 12.07 -25.76 8.31
CA LYS A 272 12.38 -26.39 9.60
C LYS A 272 13.86 -26.31 9.96
N GLU A 273 14.75 -26.40 8.97
CA GLU A 273 16.20 -26.48 9.16
C GLU A 273 16.90 -25.14 8.93
N LYS A 274 16.44 -24.36 7.95
CA LYS A 274 17.11 -23.14 7.51
C LYS A 274 16.39 -21.89 8.01
N ASN A 275 17.09 -21.08 8.81
CA ASN A 275 16.56 -19.78 9.24
C ASN A 275 16.41 -18.84 8.03
N ASN A 276 15.32 -18.07 8.00
CA ASN A 276 14.95 -17.14 6.92
C ASN A 276 14.70 -17.78 5.55
N TYR A 277 14.47 -19.10 5.49
CA TYR A 277 13.99 -19.77 4.29
C TYR A 277 12.52 -20.16 4.48
N TYR A 278 11.79 -20.16 3.37
CA TYR A 278 10.36 -20.40 3.32
C TYR A 278 10.05 -21.42 2.23
N GLN A 279 9.17 -22.38 2.52
CA GLN A 279 8.75 -23.45 1.64
C GLN A 279 7.31 -23.21 1.18
N ASP A 280 7.00 -23.61 -0.05
CA ASP A 280 5.64 -23.52 -0.59
C ASP A 280 4.70 -24.28 0.35
N GLY A 281 3.64 -23.63 0.83
CA GLY A 281 2.66 -24.22 1.75
C GLY A 281 1.34 -24.55 1.05
N THR A 282 0.65 -23.52 0.59
CA THR A 282 -0.60 -23.64 -0.18
C THR A 282 -0.74 -22.50 -1.20
N ILE A 283 -1.66 -22.66 -2.15
CA ILE A 283 -1.95 -21.69 -3.21
C ILE A 283 -3.46 -21.43 -3.24
N LEU A 284 -3.83 -20.16 -3.23
CA LEU A 284 -5.17 -19.63 -3.34
C LEU A 284 -5.30 -18.80 -4.61
N TYR A 285 -6.47 -18.85 -5.25
CA TYR A 285 -6.82 -17.99 -6.38
C TYR A 285 -7.97 -17.09 -5.97
N ILE A 286 -7.77 -15.78 -6.10
CA ILE A 286 -8.73 -14.75 -5.67
C ILE A 286 -9.16 -13.97 -6.91
N ASP A 287 -10.41 -14.14 -7.33
CA ASP A 287 -11.04 -13.34 -8.37
C ASP A 287 -11.48 -11.98 -7.79
N ASN A 288 -10.68 -10.95 -8.04
CA ASN A 288 -11.00 -9.59 -7.62
C ASN A 288 -12.03 -8.98 -8.55
N GLU A 289 -13.20 -8.62 -8.02
CA GLU A 289 -14.27 -8.00 -8.80
C GLU A 289 -14.06 -6.49 -9.06
N SER A 290 -13.09 -5.88 -8.37
CA SER A 290 -12.83 -4.44 -8.44
C SER A 290 -11.79 -4.07 -9.51
N ASP A 291 -12.08 -3.06 -10.32
CA ASP A 291 -11.12 -2.45 -11.27
C ASP A 291 -10.05 -1.56 -10.60
N LEU A 292 -10.10 -1.41 -9.27
CA LEU A 292 -9.19 -0.56 -8.52
C LEU A 292 -7.76 -1.12 -8.56
N VAL A 293 -6.85 -0.36 -9.16
CA VAL A 293 -5.40 -0.63 -9.14
C VAL A 293 -4.76 0.25 -8.08
N THR A 294 -3.96 -0.35 -7.20
CA THR A 294 -3.25 0.31 -6.10
C THR A 294 -1.83 -0.23 -6.00
N GLU A 295 -0.99 0.40 -5.20
CA GLU A 295 0.39 -0.04 -4.98
C GLU A 295 0.62 -0.41 -3.50
N PRO A 296 1.47 -1.41 -3.20
CA PRO A 296 1.81 -1.72 -1.82
C PRO A 296 2.63 -0.60 -1.17
N ILE A 297 2.39 -0.39 0.13
CA ILE A 297 3.28 0.42 0.97
C ILE A 297 4.47 -0.45 1.38
N ILE A 298 5.68 0.07 1.18
CA ILE A 298 6.92 -0.57 1.61
C ILE A 298 7.21 -0.13 3.05
N TYR A 299 7.30 -1.08 3.97
CA TYR A 299 7.66 -0.82 5.36
C TYR A 299 9.10 -1.28 5.65
N THR A 300 9.82 -0.54 6.49
CA THR A 300 11.16 -0.94 6.96
C THR A 300 11.07 -1.66 8.29
N THR A 301 12.12 -2.34 8.74
CA THR A 301 12.15 -2.94 10.10
C THR A 301 11.97 -1.90 11.19
N THR A 302 12.42 -0.66 10.94
CA THR A 302 12.27 0.46 11.88
C THR A 302 10.80 0.85 12.11
N TYR A 303 9.90 0.53 11.16
CA TYR A 303 8.46 0.73 11.33
C TYR A 303 7.94 -0.02 12.56
N ASP A 304 8.21 -1.32 12.64
CA ASP A 304 7.80 -2.18 13.76
C ASP A 304 8.58 -1.84 15.04
N GLU A 305 9.90 -1.65 14.95
CA GLU A 305 10.76 -1.30 16.09
C GLU A 305 10.33 0.00 16.79
N ARG A 306 9.78 0.95 16.03
CA ARG A 306 9.32 2.26 16.52
C ARG A 306 7.81 2.30 16.76
N GLY A 307 7.13 1.16 16.62
CA GLY A 307 5.69 1.02 16.87
C GLY A 307 4.82 1.90 15.97
N VAL A 308 5.28 2.28 14.78
CA VAL A 308 4.49 3.12 13.88
C VAL A 308 3.35 2.29 13.29
N GLN A 309 2.16 2.87 13.24
CA GLN A 309 0.98 2.26 12.63
C GLN A 309 0.33 3.26 11.69
N LEU A 310 0.48 3.05 10.39
CA LEU A 310 -0.12 3.86 9.34
C LEU A 310 -1.58 3.40 9.10
N ILE A 311 -2.52 4.32 9.25
CA ILE A 311 -3.95 4.11 8.97
C ILE A 311 -4.31 4.69 7.59
N SER A 312 -3.73 5.82 7.23
CA SER A 312 -3.86 6.46 5.93
C SER A 312 -2.49 6.96 5.48
N PRO A 313 -2.06 6.64 4.25
CA PRO A 313 -2.76 5.78 3.30
C PRO A 313 -2.77 4.29 3.68
N ALA A 314 -3.73 3.54 3.16
CA ALA A 314 -3.78 2.08 3.27
C ALA A 314 -2.95 1.38 2.17
N TYR A 315 -2.77 2.07 1.03
CA TYR A 315 -2.02 1.63 -0.14
C TYR A 315 -1.48 2.87 -0.89
N GLY A 316 -0.43 2.71 -1.67
CA GLY A 316 0.05 3.72 -2.62
C GLY A 316 -0.74 3.73 -3.93
N GLY A 317 -0.33 4.58 -4.86
CA GLY A 317 -0.94 4.72 -6.18
C GLY A 317 -2.21 5.56 -6.21
N GLU A 318 -2.58 6.20 -5.10
CA GLU A 318 -3.76 7.07 -5.05
C GLU A 318 -3.56 8.36 -5.86
N GLU A 319 -4.66 8.92 -6.36
CA GLU A 319 -4.70 10.23 -6.99
C GLU A 319 -5.20 11.29 -5.99
N THR A 320 -4.62 12.49 -6.01
CA THR A 320 -5.06 13.61 -5.19
C THR A 320 -4.89 14.96 -5.90
N ASP A 321 -5.58 15.97 -5.39
CA ASP A 321 -5.44 17.37 -5.77
C ASP A 321 -4.64 18.13 -4.71
N LEU A 322 -3.36 18.39 -5.01
CA LEU A 322 -2.38 19.20 -4.28
C LEU A 322 -1.94 18.70 -2.91
N THR A 323 -2.85 18.26 -2.06
CA THR A 323 -2.55 17.83 -0.68
C THR A 323 -2.81 16.36 -0.51
N TYR A 324 -2.04 15.71 0.37
CA TYR A 324 -2.25 14.32 0.71
C TYR A 324 -2.27 14.15 2.23
N ARG A 325 -3.20 13.34 2.73
CA ARG A 325 -3.40 13.13 4.16
C ARG A 325 -2.60 11.93 4.63
N ILE A 326 -1.89 12.09 5.74
CA ILE A 326 -1.27 11.00 6.47
C ILE A 326 -1.90 10.89 7.86
N LYS A 327 -2.26 9.67 8.26
CA LYS A 327 -2.91 9.38 9.53
C LYS A 327 -2.40 8.08 10.13
N GLY A 328 -2.25 8.05 11.45
CA GLY A 328 -1.85 6.85 12.15
C GLY A 328 -1.55 7.08 13.63
N SER A 329 -0.85 6.14 14.22
CA SER A 329 -0.44 6.17 15.62
C SER A 329 0.96 5.62 15.84
N ILE A 330 1.49 5.86 17.04
CA ILE A 330 2.68 5.22 17.57
C ILE A 330 2.24 4.38 18.76
N ASP A 331 2.65 3.11 18.84
CA ASP A 331 2.42 2.30 20.03
C ASP A 331 3.13 2.94 21.23
N LYS A 332 2.36 3.31 22.24
CA LYS A 332 2.85 3.97 23.46
C LYS A 332 3.88 3.15 24.24
N GLU A 333 3.88 1.82 24.07
CA GLU A 333 4.83 0.92 24.74
C GLU A 333 6.08 0.66 23.88
N ALA A 334 6.12 1.15 22.64
CA ALA A 334 7.27 0.97 21.75
C ALA A 334 8.49 1.81 22.20
N PRO A 335 9.72 1.36 21.87
CA PRO A 335 10.93 2.12 22.10
C PRO A 335 10.85 3.54 21.53
N LEU A 336 11.21 4.53 22.35
CA LEU A 336 11.25 5.96 22.01
C LEU A 336 9.89 6.57 21.63
N ALA A 337 8.76 5.94 21.98
CA ALA A 337 7.44 6.45 21.64
C ALA A 337 7.16 7.84 22.23
N LYS A 338 7.61 8.11 23.47
CA LYS A 338 7.42 9.42 24.14
C LYS A 338 8.24 10.53 23.49
N GLU A 339 9.41 10.19 22.98
CA GLU A 339 10.37 11.09 22.36
C GLU A 339 10.03 11.35 20.88
N THR A 340 9.17 10.52 20.28
CA THR A 340 8.73 10.68 18.89
C THR A 340 7.58 11.67 18.81
N THR A 341 7.93 12.96 18.78
CA THR A 341 6.98 14.08 18.79
C THR A 341 6.52 14.53 17.40
N HIS A 342 7.13 14.00 16.34
CA HIS A 342 6.80 14.34 14.95
C HIS A 342 7.26 13.23 14.00
N LEU A 343 6.74 13.28 12.78
CA LEU A 343 7.19 12.52 11.62
C LEU A 343 7.73 13.48 10.55
N TYR A 344 8.70 13.02 9.78
CA TYR A 344 9.16 13.68 8.57
C TYR A 344 8.54 13.02 7.35
N ILE A 345 7.99 13.83 6.45
CA ILE A 345 7.45 13.37 5.16
C ILE A 345 8.29 13.96 4.06
N THR A 346 9.05 13.12 3.37
CA THR A 346 9.82 13.52 2.19
C THR A 346 8.99 13.22 0.96
N THR A 347 8.72 14.23 0.13
CA THR A 347 8.09 14.06 -1.18
C THR A 347 9.11 14.32 -2.27
N LYS A 348 9.24 13.39 -3.22
CA LYS A 348 10.19 13.50 -4.33
C LYS A 348 9.51 13.32 -5.67
N LYS A 349 9.83 14.20 -6.62
CA LYS A 349 9.39 14.12 -8.02
C LYS A 349 10.47 14.67 -8.94
N GLU A 350 10.88 13.87 -9.93
CA GLU A 350 11.82 14.30 -11.00
C GLU A 350 13.13 14.94 -10.49
N GLY A 351 13.63 14.50 -9.33
CA GLY A 351 14.85 15.02 -8.71
C GLY A 351 14.64 16.20 -7.76
N GLU A 352 13.44 16.76 -7.72
CA GLU A 352 13.03 17.78 -6.73
C GLU A 352 12.53 17.09 -5.45
N GLU A 353 12.83 17.69 -4.30
CA GLU A 353 12.49 17.16 -2.99
C GLU A 353 11.93 18.26 -2.09
N ALA A 354 10.92 17.93 -1.28
CA ALA A 354 10.40 18.77 -0.21
C ALA A 354 10.24 17.97 1.07
N LEU A 355 10.40 18.64 2.21
CA LEU A 355 10.26 18.05 3.53
C LEU A 355 9.09 18.69 4.27
N ALA A 356 8.09 17.90 4.66
CA ALA A 356 7.04 18.30 5.59
C ALA A 356 7.27 17.65 6.97
N VAL A 357 6.73 18.28 8.01
CA VAL A 357 6.77 17.77 9.38
C VAL A 357 5.36 17.62 9.90
N ILE A 358 5.02 16.44 10.40
CA ILE A 358 3.70 16.10 10.89
C ILE A 358 3.79 15.89 12.40
N PRO A 359 3.08 16.69 13.22
CA PRO A 359 3.16 16.55 14.67
C PRO A 359 2.52 15.24 15.14
N VAL A 360 3.10 14.65 16.17
CA VAL A 360 2.54 13.51 16.91
C VAL A 360 2.03 14.01 18.24
N ILE A 361 0.71 13.96 18.44
CA ILE A 361 0.02 14.43 19.63
C ILE A 361 -0.68 13.25 20.27
N ASN A 362 -0.39 12.98 21.55
CA ASN A 362 -0.93 11.83 22.28
C ASN A 362 -0.73 10.51 21.50
N TYR A 363 0.46 10.32 20.92
CA TYR A 363 0.84 9.18 20.10
C TYR A 363 0.00 9.00 18.82
N GLN A 364 -0.67 10.04 18.36
CA GLN A 364 -1.44 10.04 17.11
C GLN A 364 -0.93 11.13 16.17
N PHE A 365 -0.96 10.85 14.87
CA PHE A 365 -0.69 11.82 13.83
C PHE A 365 -1.84 11.81 12.82
N ASP A 366 -2.28 12.98 12.40
CA ASP A 366 -3.38 13.16 11.45
C ASP A 366 -3.27 14.55 10.84
N ASP A 367 -2.60 14.65 9.69
CA ASP A 367 -2.37 15.94 9.03
C ASP A 367 -2.17 15.75 7.51
N LYS A 368 -1.96 16.86 6.80
CA LYS A 368 -1.74 16.90 5.36
C LYS A 368 -0.37 17.47 5.02
N PHE A 369 0.15 17.06 3.87
CA PHE A 369 1.33 17.66 3.25
C PHE A 369 1.07 18.00 1.78
N TYR A 370 1.89 18.90 1.23
CA TYR A 370 1.72 19.42 -0.14
C TYR A 370 2.58 18.64 -1.15
N LEU A 371 1.98 18.27 -2.28
CA LEU A 371 2.62 17.74 -3.49
C LEU A 371 2.90 18.90 -4.45
N ARG A 372 3.97 19.66 -4.15
CA ARG A 372 4.14 21.03 -4.63
C ARG A 372 4.68 21.19 -6.06
N PHE A 373 5.33 20.16 -6.61
CA PHE A 373 6.06 20.17 -7.89
C PHE A 373 5.18 19.86 -9.12
N GLY A 374 3.89 20.20 -9.04
CA GLY A 374 2.91 20.05 -10.11
C GLY A 374 2.44 18.62 -10.37
N PRO A 375 1.77 18.39 -11.52
CA PRO A 375 1.14 17.11 -11.83
C PRO A 375 2.16 16.00 -12.06
N GLY A 376 1.83 14.79 -11.65
CA GLY A 376 2.64 13.58 -11.83
C GLY A 376 2.76 12.75 -10.56
N THR A 377 3.47 11.64 -10.64
CA THR A 377 3.67 10.71 -9.53
C THR A 377 4.81 11.15 -8.62
N TYR A 378 4.55 11.13 -7.33
CA TYR A 378 5.48 11.43 -6.26
C TYR A 378 5.85 10.14 -5.53
N GLU A 379 7.12 10.02 -5.20
CA GLU A 379 7.57 9.10 -4.16
C GLU A 379 7.43 9.80 -2.81
N VAL A 380 6.73 9.17 -1.86
CA VAL A 380 6.53 9.68 -0.50
C VAL A 380 7.23 8.74 0.47
N THR A 381 8.09 9.30 1.31
CA THR A 381 8.77 8.57 2.38
C THR A 381 8.39 9.15 3.74
N VAL A 382 7.85 8.29 4.61
CA VAL A 382 7.55 8.59 6.02
C VAL A 382 8.75 8.21 6.85
N SER A 383 9.20 9.09 7.72
CA SER A 383 10.35 8.87 8.59
C SER A 383 10.10 9.32 10.02
N VAL A 384 10.75 8.64 10.97
CA VAL A 384 10.76 9.04 12.38
C VAL A 384 12.10 9.72 12.72
N PRO A 385 12.13 10.68 13.66
CA PRO A 385 13.36 11.31 14.11
C PRO A 385 14.35 10.28 14.69
N LYS A 386 15.63 10.53 14.42
CA LYS A 386 16.73 9.95 15.18
C LYS A 386 16.86 10.73 16.49
N ILE A 387 16.39 10.13 17.57
CA ILE A 387 16.52 10.70 18.91
C ILE A 387 18.00 10.67 19.32
N LYS A 388 18.57 11.85 19.60
CA LYS A 388 19.98 12.01 20.02
C LYS A 388 20.04 12.72 21.37
N GLU A 389 21.13 12.51 22.09
CA GLU A 389 21.42 13.23 23.35
C GLU A 389 21.90 14.68 23.14
N LYS A 390 22.32 15.07 21.92
CA LYS A 390 22.85 16.40 21.60
C LYS A 390 22.24 16.95 20.31
N ASN A 391 22.02 18.26 20.31
CA ASN A 391 21.54 19.03 19.17
C ASN A 391 22.52 18.96 17.98
N SER A 392 21.98 19.11 16.78
CA SER A 392 22.74 19.01 15.54
C SER A 392 22.20 19.97 14.50
N ALA A 393 23.11 20.59 13.74
CA ALA A 393 22.76 21.44 12.59
C ALA A 393 22.17 20.69 11.38
N LYS A 394 21.77 19.43 11.56
CA LYS A 394 21.15 18.58 10.54
C LYS A 394 20.09 17.73 11.21
N PHE A 395 18.94 17.61 10.56
CA PHE A 395 17.94 16.61 10.91
C PHE A 395 18.43 15.23 10.49
N TYR A 396 18.31 14.27 11.40
CA TYR A 396 18.57 12.86 11.12
C TYR A 396 17.29 12.10 11.43
N TYR A 397 16.88 11.25 10.51
CA TYR A 397 15.66 10.46 10.60
C TYR A 397 15.85 9.10 9.94
N TYR A 398 14.96 8.18 10.26
CA TYR A 398 14.93 6.82 9.74
C TYR A 398 13.62 6.58 9.01
N ASN A 399 13.73 6.08 7.79
CA ASN A 399 12.56 5.75 6.96
C ASN A 399 11.79 4.60 7.62
N VAL A 400 10.46 4.72 7.64
CA VAL A 400 9.55 3.70 8.20
C VAL A 400 8.55 3.21 7.16
N ALA A 401 8.09 4.07 6.24
CA ALA A 401 7.20 3.67 5.17
C ALA A 401 7.50 4.43 3.88
N GLN A 402 7.25 3.81 2.73
CA GLN A 402 7.38 4.43 1.41
C GLN A 402 6.21 4.00 0.52
N PHE A 403 5.64 4.96 -0.21
CA PHE A 403 4.54 4.72 -1.15
C PHE A 403 4.53 5.79 -2.24
N SER A 404 3.72 5.58 -3.29
CA SER A 404 3.52 6.55 -4.36
C SER A 404 2.17 7.26 -4.24
N VAL A 405 2.08 8.48 -4.75
CA VAL A 405 0.83 9.23 -4.92
C VAL A 405 0.90 10.07 -6.19
N THR A 406 -0.17 10.13 -6.96
CA THR A 406 -0.26 10.95 -8.18
C THR A 406 -0.99 12.25 -7.89
N ASN A 407 -0.33 13.37 -8.17
CA ASN A 407 -0.92 14.71 -8.05
C ASN A 407 -1.49 15.15 -9.40
N THR A 408 -2.64 15.81 -9.39
CA THR A 408 -3.23 16.48 -10.57
C THR A 408 -3.08 18.00 -10.56
N ALA A 409 -2.70 18.59 -9.42
CA ALA A 409 -2.61 20.04 -9.26
C ALA A 409 -1.42 20.65 -10.00
N LYS A 410 -1.56 21.92 -10.42
CA LYS A 410 -0.47 22.70 -11.02
C LYS A 410 0.68 22.93 -10.04
N ASP A 411 1.88 23.15 -10.58
CA ASP A 411 3.06 23.49 -9.79
C ASP A 411 2.85 24.83 -9.06
N GLN A 412 3.06 24.80 -7.76
CA GLN A 412 2.88 25.93 -6.84
C GLN A 412 4.02 25.97 -5.81
N ARG A 413 5.19 25.41 -6.13
CA ARG A 413 6.30 25.21 -5.18
C ARG A 413 6.76 26.47 -4.44
N ASP A 414 6.69 27.61 -5.11
CA ASP A 414 7.22 28.90 -4.64
C ASP A 414 6.18 29.78 -3.94
N ILE A 415 4.91 29.37 -3.89
CA ILE A 415 3.82 30.11 -3.24
C ILE A 415 3.24 29.38 -2.03
N LEU A 416 3.31 28.05 -2.00
CA LEU A 416 2.74 27.25 -0.91
C LEU A 416 3.50 27.43 0.41
N PRO A 417 2.82 27.26 1.55
CA PRO A 417 3.48 27.07 2.84
C PRO A 417 4.47 25.91 2.78
N SER A 418 5.52 25.97 3.59
CA SER A 418 6.53 24.91 3.67
C SER A 418 7.13 24.81 5.07
N ARG A 419 8.08 23.89 5.29
CA ARG A 419 8.67 23.72 6.62
C ARG A 419 9.31 25.05 7.07
N GLY A 420 8.85 25.54 8.21
CA GLY A 420 9.29 26.82 8.76
C GLY A 420 8.66 28.06 8.10
N VAL A 421 7.93 27.91 6.99
CA VAL A 421 7.35 29.02 6.22
C VAL A 421 5.82 28.93 6.25
N GLN A 422 5.21 29.29 7.39
CA GLN A 422 3.74 29.23 7.57
C GLN A 422 3.01 30.43 6.92
N SER A 423 3.12 30.59 5.61
CA SER A 423 2.51 31.71 4.85
C SER A 423 0.97 31.71 4.87
N ASP A 424 0.35 30.60 5.24
CA ASP A 424 -1.10 30.45 5.43
C ASP A 424 -1.57 30.82 6.85
N SER A 425 -0.66 31.15 7.77
CA SER A 425 -1.02 31.56 9.12
C SER A 425 -1.75 32.91 9.10
N PRO A 426 -2.91 33.05 9.80
CA PRO A 426 -3.61 34.33 9.90
C PRO A 426 -2.74 35.48 10.41
N LYS A 427 -1.76 35.19 11.29
CA LYS A 427 -0.85 36.20 11.83
C LYS A 427 0.15 36.69 10.78
N ILE A 428 0.70 35.78 9.98
CA ILE A 428 1.61 36.14 8.87
C ILE A 428 0.84 36.91 7.80
N ILE A 429 -0.36 36.45 7.43
CA ILE A 429 -1.24 37.13 6.45
C ILE A 429 -1.57 38.55 6.91
N SER A 430 -1.89 38.76 8.19
CA SER A 430 -2.17 40.10 8.73
C SER A 430 -1.00 41.04 8.55
N ILE A 431 0.22 40.60 8.90
CA ILE A 431 1.43 41.43 8.77
C ILE A 431 1.76 41.67 7.30
N ALA A 432 1.63 40.65 6.45
CA ALA A 432 1.85 40.80 5.01
C ALA A 432 0.94 41.88 4.40
N ASN A 433 -0.35 41.91 4.77
CA ASN A 433 -1.30 42.93 4.32
C ASN A 433 -1.01 44.34 4.86
N GLU A 434 -0.39 44.45 6.04
CA GLU A 434 0.05 45.73 6.60
C GLU A 434 1.29 46.26 5.88
N LEU A 435 2.21 45.38 5.49
CA LEU A 435 3.47 45.73 4.81
C LEU A 435 3.28 46.01 3.33
N MET A 436 2.37 45.29 2.66
CA MET A 436 2.21 45.29 1.22
C MET A 436 0.81 45.78 0.84
N THR A 437 0.73 46.94 0.21
CA THR A 437 -0.54 47.46 -0.31
C THR A 437 -0.71 47.15 -1.80
N ASP A 438 -1.94 47.11 -2.29
CA ASP A 438 -2.25 46.85 -3.71
C ASP A 438 -1.69 47.90 -4.67
N THR A 439 -1.33 49.09 -4.16
CA THR A 439 -0.75 50.18 -4.96
C THR A 439 0.77 50.05 -5.13
N MET A 440 1.42 49.18 -4.39
CA MET A 440 2.87 48.93 -4.49
C MET A 440 3.19 48.03 -5.67
N THR A 441 4.27 48.35 -6.36
CA THR A 441 4.95 47.44 -7.30
C THR A 441 5.47 46.20 -6.58
N GLU A 442 5.72 45.12 -7.32
CA GLU A 442 6.31 43.89 -6.75
C GLU A 442 7.66 44.16 -6.08
N ARG A 443 8.49 45.03 -6.67
CA ARG A 443 9.76 45.45 -6.07
C ARG A 443 9.58 46.20 -4.76
N GLU A 444 8.60 47.11 -4.68
CA GLU A 444 8.29 47.84 -3.45
C GLU A 444 7.77 46.91 -2.35
N LYS A 445 6.95 45.92 -2.71
CA LYS A 445 6.48 44.88 -1.79
C LYS A 445 7.64 44.04 -1.25
N ALA A 446 8.53 43.57 -2.13
CA ALA A 446 9.73 42.83 -1.74
C ALA A 446 10.62 43.66 -0.80
N LYS A 447 10.81 44.95 -1.11
CA LYS A 447 11.60 45.88 -0.30
C LYS A 447 10.98 46.10 1.09
N ALA A 448 9.65 46.25 1.18
CA ALA A 448 8.96 46.42 2.45
C ALA A 448 9.15 45.21 3.37
N VAL A 449 9.07 43.99 2.82
CA VAL A 449 9.31 42.76 3.59
C VAL A 449 10.78 42.62 3.99
N TYR A 450 11.72 42.92 3.09
CA TYR A 450 13.15 42.97 3.40
C TYR A 450 13.42 43.90 4.59
N GLU A 451 12.93 45.14 4.51
CA GLU A 451 13.08 46.16 5.54
C GLU A 451 12.51 45.72 6.88
N TYR A 452 11.28 45.21 6.86
CA TYR A 452 10.61 44.74 8.08
C TYR A 452 11.42 43.63 8.74
N THR A 453 11.85 42.63 7.97
CA THR A 453 12.58 41.48 8.50
C THR A 453 13.94 41.90 9.06
N ALA A 454 14.71 42.70 8.30
CA ALA A 454 16.03 43.15 8.70
C ALA A 454 16.01 44.06 9.94
N LYS A 455 14.97 44.90 10.10
CA LYS A 455 14.85 45.83 11.23
C LYS A 455 14.21 45.19 12.47
N SER A 456 13.41 44.14 12.33
CA SER A 456 12.60 43.58 13.43
C SER A 456 13.26 42.43 14.16
N ILE A 457 14.25 41.77 13.56
CA ILE A 457 14.89 40.58 14.13
C ILE A 457 16.33 40.90 14.54
N SER A 458 16.75 40.41 15.70
CA SER A 458 18.15 40.44 16.17
C SER A 458 18.85 39.11 15.90
N TYR A 459 20.14 39.14 15.53
CA TYR A 459 20.87 37.91 15.25
C TYR A 459 21.23 37.16 16.53
N ASP A 460 20.84 35.88 16.60
CA ASP A 460 21.09 35.00 17.74
C ASP A 460 22.47 34.34 17.66
N VAL A 461 23.46 34.99 18.26
CA VAL A 461 24.85 34.53 18.28
C VAL A 461 25.00 33.22 19.08
N ASP A 462 24.21 33.02 20.12
CA ASP A 462 24.29 31.83 20.98
C ASP A 462 23.70 30.61 20.25
N LYS A 463 22.51 30.75 19.64
CA LYS A 463 21.91 29.71 18.79
C LYS A 463 22.86 29.28 17.67
N MET A 464 23.51 30.25 17.01
CA MET A 464 24.49 29.98 15.96
C MET A 464 25.71 29.19 16.47
N LYS A 465 26.28 29.58 17.63
CA LYS A 465 27.44 28.91 18.22
C LYS A 465 27.13 27.51 18.72
N ASN A 466 25.98 27.33 19.35
CA ASN A 466 25.59 26.07 19.97
C ASN A 466 24.96 25.08 18.99
N SER A 467 24.68 25.52 17.75
CA SER A 467 23.95 24.73 16.76
C SER A 467 22.62 24.19 17.30
N GLU A 468 21.87 25.08 17.95
CA GLU A 468 20.54 24.80 18.49
C GLU A 468 19.49 24.93 17.38
N PHE A 469 19.35 23.86 16.60
CA PHE A 469 18.35 23.77 15.53
C PHE A 469 17.23 22.84 15.97
N GLU A 470 16.01 23.36 16.02
CA GLU A 470 14.82 22.61 16.40
C GLU A 470 13.93 22.36 15.17
N TRP A 471 13.19 21.25 15.18
CA TRP A 471 12.30 20.88 14.06
C TRP A 471 11.17 21.89 13.87
N ASP A 472 10.80 22.62 14.92
CA ASP A 472 9.73 23.62 14.97
C ASP A 472 10.20 25.07 14.74
N ASP A 473 11.48 25.26 14.39
CA ASP A 473 12.01 26.56 13.96
C ASP A 473 11.23 27.06 12.74
N SER A 474 10.66 28.25 12.86
CA SER A 474 9.61 28.70 11.95
C SER A 474 9.36 30.21 11.97
N ALA A 475 8.71 30.72 10.92
CA ALA A 475 8.34 32.12 10.75
C ALA A 475 7.52 32.65 11.94
N LEU A 476 6.62 31.82 12.48
CA LEU A 476 5.84 32.19 13.68
C LEU A 476 6.70 32.29 14.93
N LYS A 477 7.66 31.37 15.11
CA LYS A 477 8.57 31.34 16.27
C LYS A 477 9.50 32.55 16.27
N VAL A 478 10.12 32.87 15.13
CA VAL A 478 10.99 34.06 15.01
C VAL A 478 10.22 35.36 15.14
N LEU A 479 8.96 35.41 14.67
CA LEU A 479 8.10 36.58 14.85
C LEU A 479 7.76 36.82 16.34
N GLU A 480 7.62 35.75 17.13
CA GLU A 480 7.39 35.85 18.57
C GLU A 480 8.66 36.22 19.34
N LEU A 481 9.78 35.55 19.03
CA LEU A 481 11.04 35.74 19.76
C LEU A 481 11.78 37.02 19.37
N GLN A 482 11.56 37.53 18.15
CA GLN A 482 12.31 38.64 17.54
C GLN A 482 13.83 38.43 17.50
N THR A 483 14.27 37.19 17.62
CA THR A 483 15.68 36.76 17.54
C THR A 483 15.78 35.47 16.73
N GLY A 484 16.87 35.30 15.99
CA GLY A 484 17.10 34.11 15.18
C GLY A 484 18.39 34.16 14.36
N ILE A 485 18.63 33.14 13.56
CA ILE A 485 19.79 33.06 12.64
C ILE A 485 19.33 33.18 11.19
N CYS A 486 20.24 33.11 10.21
CA CYS A 486 19.94 33.30 8.79
C CYS A 486 18.74 32.48 8.27
N GLN A 487 18.59 31.24 8.74
CA GLN A 487 17.43 30.39 8.45
C GLN A 487 16.11 31.06 8.91
N ASP A 488 16.06 31.58 10.12
CA ASP A 488 14.86 32.17 10.73
C ASP A 488 14.46 33.48 10.04
N TYR A 489 15.44 34.33 9.70
CA TYR A 489 15.20 35.54 8.88
C TYR A 489 14.59 35.17 7.53
N THR A 490 15.17 34.16 6.86
CA THR A 490 14.73 33.67 5.56
C THR A 490 13.31 33.09 5.64
N TYR A 491 12.99 32.33 6.69
CA TYR A 491 11.65 31.81 6.94
C TYR A 491 10.61 32.92 7.08
N LEU A 492 10.87 33.93 7.90
CA LEU A 492 9.92 35.03 8.10
C LEU A 492 9.70 35.82 6.80
N ALA A 493 10.79 36.19 6.12
CA ALA A 493 10.69 36.94 4.88
C ALA A 493 9.90 36.19 3.81
N ILE A 494 10.20 34.90 3.56
CA ILE A 494 9.45 34.10 2.58
C ILE A 494 8.00 33.94 3.00
N ALA A 495 7.72 33.72 4.28
CA ALA A 495 6.34 33.54 4.76
C ALA A 495 5.50 34.79 4.50
N LEU A 496 6.06 35.98 4.76
CA LEU A 496 5.42 37.26 4.48
C LEU A 496 5.21 37.48 2.97
N LEU A 497 6.23 37.24 2.14
CA LEU A 497 6.13 37.39 0.67
C LEU A 497 5.06 36.48 0.07
N ARG A 498 5.09 35.20 0.42
CA ARG A 498 4.11 34.21 -0.06
C ARG A 498 2.70 34.56 0.40
N ALA A 499 2.54 35.04 1.64
CA ALA A 499 1.25 35.52 2.14
C ALA A 499 0.74 36.76 1.39
N GLY A 500 1.65 37.60 0.87
CA GLY A 500 1.34 38.71 -0.03
C GLY A 500 1.13 38.33 -1.49
N GLY A 501 1.12 37.03 -1.82
CA GLY A 501 0.91 36.54 -3.18
C GLY A 501 2.16 36.51 -4.06
N MET A 502 3.36 36.71 -3.50
CA MET A 502 4.62 36.71 -4.25
C MET A 502 5.30 35.34 -4.20
N GLU A 503 5.73 34.83 -5.35
CA GLU A 503 6.56 33.61 -5.42
C GLU A 503 7.93 33.88 -4.78
N ALA A 504 8.27 33.14 -3.73
CA ALA A 504 9.53 33.30 -3.02
C ALA A 504 10.09 31.95 -2.59
N ARG A 505 11.41 31.81 -2.52
CA ARG A 505 12.08 30.54 -2.24
C ARG A 505 13.30 30.67 -1.35
N TYR A 506 13.56 29.59 -0.61
CA TYR A 506 14.65 29.49 0.34
C TYR A 506 15.90 29.06 -0.40
N VAL A 507 16.92 29.93 -0.43
CA VAL A 507 18.19 29.62 -1.07
C VAL A 507 19.16 29.13 -0.02
N ALA A 508 19.58 27.88 -0.16
CA ALA A 508 20.63 27.29 0.67
C ALA A 508 22.00 27.54 0.04
N GLY A 509 22.94 27.99 0.86
CA GLY A 509 24.24 28.40 0.37
C GLY A 509 25.31 28.42 1.46
N THR A 510 26.42 29.05 1.13
CA THR A 510 27.45 29.44 2.08
C THR A 510 27.77 30.91 1.90
N ALA A 511 28.03 31.62 3.00
CA ALA A 511 28.47 33.00 2.95
C ALA A 511 29.65 33.25 3.89
N GLY A 512 30.53 34.17 3.52
CA GLY A 512 31.70 34.52 4.32
C GLY A 512 32.74 35.36 3.58
N ALA A 513 33.85 35.64 4.26
CA ALA A 513 34.98 36.36 3.69
C ALA A 513 36.31 35.66 4.04
N GLY A 514 37.27 35.70 3.11
CA GLY A 514 38.57 35.03 3.27
C GLY A 514 38.43 33.52 3.39
N PHE A 515 38.94 32.94 4.48
CA PHE A 515 38.86 31.48 4.74
C PHE A 515 37.65 31.07 5.60
N ASN A 516 36.81 32.01 6.00
CA ASN A 516 35.72 31.76 6.95
C ASN A 516 34.36 31.74 6.24
N TYR A 517 34.05 30.65 5.54
CA TYR A 517 32.72 30.40 4.98
C TYR A 517 31.89 29.54 5.94
N SER A 518 30.65 29.94 6.15
CA SER A 518 29.68 29.20 6.96
C SER A 518 28.40 28.93 6.16
N ARG A 519 27.59 27.97 6.62
CA ARG A 519 26.27 27.72 6.03
C ARG A 519 25.42 28.98 6.16
N HIS A 520 24.76 29.33 5.08
CA HIS A 520 23.94 30.54 5.02
C HIS A 520 22.67 30.30 4.23
N ALA A 521 21.66 31.11 4.51
CA ALA A 521 20.39 31.09 3.83
C ALA A 521 19.92 32.50 3.56
N TRP A 522 19.29 32.69 2.40
CA TRP A 522 18.72 33.96 1.98
C TRP A 522 17.50 33.72 1.07
N VAL A 523 16.89 34.82 0.61
CA VAL A 523 15.63 34.81 -0.12
C VAL A 523 15.87 35.11 -1.59
N GLU A 524 15.21 34.36 -2.46
CA GLU A 524 14.93 34.79 -3.83
C GLU A 524 13.41 34.99 -3.96
N VAL A 525 13.00 36.14 -4.47
CA VAL A 525 11.59 36.50 -4.69
C VAL A 525 11.39 36.89 -6.14
N LYS A 526 10.28 36.47 -6.74
CA LYS A 526 9.98 36.79 -8.12
C LYS A 526 9.36 38.18 -8.21
N VAL A 527 9.98 39.04 -9.01
CA VAL A 527 9.59 40.43 -9.26
C VAL A 527 9.62 40.66 -10.76
N ASP A 528 8.51 41.09 -11.33
CA ASP A 528 8.32 41.33 -12.77
C ASP A 528 8.73 40.13 -13.65
N GLY A 529 8.55 38.92 -13.12
CA GLY A 529 8.87 37.65 -13.78
C GLY A 529 10.31 37.15 -13.59
N GLU A 530 11.19 37.93 -12.96
CA GLU A 530 12.59 37.59 -12.71
C GLU A 530 12.86 37.34 -11.21
N TRP A 531 13.86 36.53 -10.89
CA TRP A 531 14.25 36.27 -9.51
C TRP A 531 15.14 37.39 -8.97
N LEU A 532 14.62 38.14 -8.01
CA LEU A 532 15.35 39.14 -7.22
C LEU A 532 15.92 38.47 -5.96
N THR A 533 17.22 38.61 -5.76
CA THR A 533 17.93 38.12 -4.58
C THR A 533 17.90 39.15 -3.45
N MET A 534 17.60 38.72 -2.23
CA MET A 534 17.76 39.56 -1.05
C MET A 534 18.18 38.77 0.19
N ASP A 535 19.03 39.38 1.02
CA ASP A 535 19.52 38.80 2.27
C ASP A 535 19.19 39.72 3.46
N PRO A 536 18.03 39.51 4.10
CA PRO A 536 17.62 40.32 5.25
C PRO A 536 18.49 40.07 6.49
N THR A 537 19.30 38.99 6.51
CA THR A 537 20.20 38.69 7.63
C THR A 537 21.40 39.63 7.62
N TRP A 538 22.11 39.70 6.49
CA TRP A 538 23.26 40.61 6.34
C TRP A 538 22.81 42.07 6.19
N GLY A 539 21.58 42.29 5.72
CA GLY A 539 20.91 43.59 5.76
C GLY A 539 20.59 44.12 7.16
N ALA A 540 20.53 43.25 8.18
CA ALA A 540 20.16 43.64 9.54
C ALA A 540 21.32 44.24 10.36
N GLY A 541 22.55 43.82 10.07
CA GLY A 541 23.73 44.23 10.82
C GLY A 541 24.86 43.22 10.76
N TYR A 542 25.75 43.26 11.75
CA TYR A 542 26.94 42.40 11.80
C TYR A 542 27.26 41.93 13.22
N ILE A 543 28.15 40.93 13.34
CA ILE A 543 28.64 40.45 14.63
C ILE A 543 29.97 41.14 14.94
N GLU A 544 30.05 41.80 16.09
CA GLU A 544 31.28 42.36 16.63
C GLU A 544 31.49 41.86 18.07
N LYS A 545 32.66 41.28 18.36
CA LYS A 545 33.02 40.78 19.70
C LYS A 545 31.93 39.87 20.28
N ASP A 546 31.47 38.91 19.48
CA ASP A 546 30.44 37.93 19.86
C ASP A 546 29.07 38.51 20.20
N LYS A 547 28.78 39.73 19.72
CA LYS A 547 27.48 40.38 19.89
C LYS A 547 26.96 40.88 18.56
N PHE A 548 25.66 40.74 18.36
CA PHE A 548 24.98 41.36 17.24
C PHE A 548 24.95 42.88 17.42
N VAL A 549 25.35 43.61 16.37
CA VAL A 549 25.25 45.06 16.25
C VAL A 549 24.30 45.36 15.10
N ALA A 550 23.13 45.89 15.43
CA ALA A 550 22.13 46.27 14.43
C ALA A 550 22.68 47.42 13.55
N HIS A 551 22.65 47.22 12.24
CA HIS A 551 23.07 48.19 11.24
C HIS A 551 22.31 47.89 9.94
N TYR A 552 21.11 48.44 9.84
CA TYR A 552 20.28 48.26 8.66
C TYR A 552 20.97 48.86 7.42
N THR A 553 21.05 48.10 6.33
CA THR A 553 21.51 48.56 5.02
C THR A 553 20.62 48.01 3.91
N GLU A 554 20.63 48.67 2.74
CA GLU A 554 19.99 48.20 1.51
C GLU A 554 20.95 47.45 0.58
N ASP A 555 22.24 47.37 0.93
CA ASP A 555 23.27 46.76 0.07
C ASP A 555 22.99 45.29 -0.24
N TYR A 556 22.16 44.62 0.57
CA TYR A 556 21.73 43.22 0.41
C TYR A 556 20.30 43.07 -0.10
N PHE A 557 19.68 44.13 -0.61
CA PHE A 557 18.43 44.09 -1.35
C PHE A 557 18.73 44.29 -2.84
N GLU A 558 18.60 43.23 -3.64
CA GLU A 558 19.05 43.21 -5.04
C GLU A 558 20.56 43.56 -5.18
N PRO A 559 21.46 42.84 -4.46
CA PRO A 559 22.88 43.14 -4.48
C PRO A 559 23.48 42.92 -5.87
N ASN A 560 24.41 43.78 -6.27
CA ASN A 560 25.21 43.55 -7.47
C ASN A 560 26.24 42.41 -7.25
N GLU A 561 26.86 41.92 -8.32
CA GLU A 561 27.83 40.82 -8.24
C GLU A 561 29.01 41.09 -7.30
N GLU A 562 29.46 42.34 -7.18
CA GLU A 562 30.56 42.71 -6.30
C GLU A 562 30.15 42.62 -4.82
N ALA A 563 28.94 43.09 -4.49
CA ALA A 563 28.37 43.05 -3.15
C ALA A 563 27.97 41.62 -2.71
N PHE A 564 27.69 40.73 -3.67
CA PHE A 564 27.28 39.35 -3.40
C PHE A 564 28.38 38.31 -3.65
N ASN A 565 29.62 38.73 -3.89
CA ASN A 565 30.76 37.81 -4.11
C ASN A 565 31.11 36.97 -2.86
N THR A 566 30.57 37.33 -1.70
CA THR A 566 30.70 36.60 -0.44
C THR A 566 29.76 35.41 -0.34
N HIS A 567 28.78 35.27 -1.24
CA HIS A 567 27.74 34.26 -1.19
C HIS A 567 27.91 33.24 -2.31
N THR A 568 27.73 31.96 -1.98
CA THR A 568 27.76 30.86 -2.95
C THR A 568 26.48 30.05 -2.80
N ARG A 569 25.71 29.99 -3.88
CA ARG A 569 24.44 29.24 -3.96
C ARG A 569 24.71 27.74 -4.13
N HIS A 570 24.10 26.92 -3.28
CA HIS A 570 24.12 25.46 -3.41
C HIS A 570 22.82 24.92 -4.01
N GLY A 571 21.68 25.52 -3.68
CA GLY A 571 20.38 25.07 -4.19
C GLY A 571 19.18 25.79 -3.56
N VAL A 572 17.99 25.28 -3.85
CA VAL A 572 16.73 25.71 -3.23
C VAL A 572 16.20 24.56 -2.38
N GLU A 573 15.70 24.87 -1.19
CA GLU A 573 15.10 23.89 -0.27
C GLU A 573 13.62 24.23 -0.04
N TYR A 574 12.79 23.20 0.18
CA TYR A 574 11.34 23.33 0.41
C TYR A 574 10.88 22.64 1.68
#